data_AF-A0A8T4L306-F1
#
_entry.id   AF-A0A8T4L306-F1
#
_cell.length_a   1.000
_cell.length_b   1.000
_cell.length_c   1.000
_cell.angle_alpha   90.00
_cell.angle_beta   90.00
_cell.angle_gamma   90.00
#
_symmetry.space_group_name_H-M   'P 1'
#
loop_
_entity.id
_entity.type
_entity.pdbx_description
1 polymer ?
#
loop_
_entity_poly.entity_id
_entity_poly.type
_entity_poly.pdbx_seq_one_letter_code
_entity_poly.pdbx_strand_id
1 'polypeptide(L)'
;MKPFYYVHETNCNMTVPKTLWSWQKTYVLVMLACFLFSGYSLFLFADHVSRSVWRSDFRPTMFVRDLNSDANRLIQIGISAGFRPPRDLDVEIFSPSPLFQLIGGIVAFAAGLTIWKITREKEIKKIREETTDNLLLPDERSVIQTLKQSGFESTQSRLAKDTGLSKVQIHRTVNKLAAKGVLEKHKYGLTNKIILKKEVFE
;
A
#
# COMPACT_ATOMS: atom_id res chain seq x y z
N MET A 1 -38.73 43.98 -11.46
CA MET A 1 -38.83 42.57 -11.89
C MET A 1 -37.61 41.82 -11.38
N LYS A 2 -37.80 40.84 -10.49
CA LYS A 2 -36.75 39.92 -10.01
C LYS A 2 -36.88 38.61 -10.80
N PRO A 3 -35.81 38.02 -11.36
CA PRO A 3 -35.86 36.63 -11.76
C PRO A 3 -35.57 35.75 -10.55
N PHE A 4 -36.52 34.85 -10.35
CA PHE A 4 -36.59 33.79 -9.35
C PHE A 4 -35.52 32.73 -9.71
N TYR A 5 -34.49 32.54 -8.86
CA TYR A 5 -33.53 31.46 -9.05
C TYR A 5 -34.07 30.19 -8.39
N TYR A 6 -34.27 29.18 -9.24
CA TYR A 6 -34.74 27.83 -8.95
C TYR A 6 -33.93 27.16 -7.84
N VAL A 7 -34.63 26.68 -6.81
CA VAL A 7 -34.15 25.66 -5.89
C VAL A 7 -34.20 24.33 -6.63
N HIS A 8 -33.06 23.87 -7.14
CA HIS A 8 -32.93 22.48 -7.57
C HIS A 8 -32.61 21.63 -6.33
N GLU A 9 -33.65 21.06 -5.72
CA GLU A 9 -33.52 19.84 -4.93
C GLU A 9 -32.93 18.76 -5.84
N THR A 10 -31.62 18.54 -5.72
CA THR A 10 -30.99 17.33 -6.22
C THR A 10 -30.83 16.41 -5.02
N ASN A 11 -31.77 15.47 -4.94
CA ASN A 11 -31.59 14.19 -4.28
C ASN A 11 -30.22 13.63 -4.67
N CYS A 12 -29.21 13.87 -3.83
CA CYS A 12 -27.88 13.30 -4.01
C CYS A 12 -27.92 11.87 -3.45
N ASN A 13 -28.61 10.98 -4.16
CA ASN A 13 -28.29 9.56 -4.13
C ASN A 13 -26.88 9.44 -4.69
N MET A 14 -25.90 9.56 -3.80
CA MET A 14 -24.48 9.41 -4.09
C MET A 14 -24.21 7.92 -4.34
N THR A 15 -24.65 7.42 -5.50
CA THR A 15 -24.22 6.12 -5.99
C THR A 15 -22.76 6.24 -6.33
N VAL A 16 -21.91 5.86 -5.37
CA VAL A 16 -20.47 5.65 -5.55
C VAL A 16 -20.29 4.91 -6.88
N PRO A 17 -19.50 5.41 -7.84
CA PRO A 17 -19.36 4.78 -9.14
C PRO A 17 -18.91 3.33 -8.93
N LYS A 18 -19.76 2.37 -9.30
CA LYS A 18 -19.54 0.92 -9.09
C LYS A 18 -18.20 0.43 -9.66
N THR A 19 -17.63 1.19 -10.58
CA THR A 19 -16.32 0.95 -11.18
C THR A 19 -15.20 1.05 -10.16
N LEU A 20 -15.14 2.06 -9.28
CA LEU A 20 -14.02 2.23 -8.34
C LEU A 20 -13.97 1.11 -7.27
N TRP A 21 -15.14 0.60 -6.89
CA TRP A 21 -15.28 -0.52 -5.96
C TRP A 21 -14.69 -1.81 -6.53
N SER A 22 -14.89 -2.09 -7.83
CA SER A 22 -14.35 -3.32 -8.44
C SER A 22 -12.82 -3.33 -8.44
N TRP A 23 -12.18 -2.18 -8.69
CA TRP A 23 -10.72 -2.06 -8.66
C TRP A 23 -10.14 -2.33 -7.27
N GLN A 24 -10.76 -1.79 -6.21
CA GLN A 24 -10.30 -2.00 -4.84
C GLN A 24 -10.35 -3.49 -4.45
N LYS A 25 -11.39 -4.22 -4.86
CA LYS A 25 -11.48 -5.67 -4.68
C LYS A 25 -10.36 -6.41 -5.40
N THR A 26 -10.01 -6.00 -6.62
CA THR A 26 -8.92 -6.62 -7.40
C THR A 26 -7.57 -6.40 -6.72
N TYR A 27 -7.25 -5.19 -6.26
CA TYR A 27 -5.98 -4.94 -5.56
C TYR A 27 -5.86 -5.69 -4.24
N VAL A 28 -6.94 -5.77 -3.47
CA VAL A 28 -6.96 -6.57 -2.23
C VAL A 28 -6.77 -8.06 -2.52
N LEU A 29 -7.39 -8.58 -3.58
CA LEU A 29 -7.23 -9.97 -4.01
C LEU A 29 -5.80 -10.26 -4.47
N VAL A 30 -5.20 -9.37 -5.27
CA VAL A 30 -3.79 -9.48 -5.71
C VAL A 30 -2.85 -9.43 -4.51
N MET A 31 -3.09 -8.52 -3.56
CA MET A 31 -2.31 -8.41 -2.33
C MET A 31 -2.36 -9.69 -1.50
N LEU A 32 -3.56 -10.28 -1.32
CA LEU A 32 -3.72 -11.56 -0.62
C LEU A 32 -3.01 -12.71 -1.36
N ALA A 33 -3.11 -12.76 -2.69
CA ALA A 33 -2.42 -13.75 -3.50
C ALA A 33 -0.88 -13.65 -3.35
N CYS A 34 -0.32 -12.43 -3.32
CA CYS A 34 1.11 -12.21 -3.07
C CYS A 34 1.54 -12.69 -1.68
N PHE A 35 0.75 -12.42 -0.63
CA PHE A 35 1.06 -12.89 0.72
C PHE A 35 0.96 -14.41 0.84
N LEU A 36 -0.06 -15.03 0.24
CA LEU A 36 -0.21 -16.48 0.21
C LEU A 36 0.94 -17.15 -0.54
N PHE A 37 1.33 -16.62 -1.69
CA PHE A 37 2.48 -17.13 -2.46
C PHE A 37 3.80 -16.98 -1.72
N SER A 38 4.03 -15.83 -1.06
CA SER A 38 5.21 -15.60 -0.24
C SER A 38 5.28 -16.58 0.94
N GLY A 39 4.16 -16.79 1.65
CA GLY A 39 4.09 -17.75 2.77
C GLY A 39 4.32 -19.19 2.31
N TYR A 40 3.74 -19.60 1.18
CA TYR A 40 3.97 -20.91 0.59
C TYR A 40 5.44 -21.13 0.19
N SER A 41 6.09 -20.10 -0.37
CA SER A 41 7.50 -20.17 -0.75
C SER A 41 8.41 -20.32 0.47
N LEU A 42 8.12 -19.61 1.56
CA LEU A 42 8.84 -19.74 2.83
C LEU A 42 8.67 -21.14 3.44
N PHE A 43 7.45 -21.69 3.38
CA PHE A 43 7.16 -23.03 3.87
C PHE A 43 7.97 -24.11 3.11
N LEU A 44 8.01 -24.05 1.77
CA LEU A 44 8.79 -24.98 0.97
C LEU A 44 10.29 -24.87 1.24
N PHE A 45 10.80 -23.64 1.41
CA PHE A 45 12.20 -23.43 1.78
C PHE A 45 12.51 -24.03 3.17
N ALA A 46 11.64 -23.80 4.15
CA ALA A 46 11.79 -24.35 5.50
C ALA A 46 11.72 -25.88 5.54
N ASP A 47 10.82 -26.50 4.77
CA ASP A 47 10.76 -27.95 4.60
C ASP A 47 12.02 -28.51 3.94
N HIS A 48 12.57 -27.83 2.92
CA HIS A 48 13.83 -28.23 2.28
C HIS A 48 15.01 -28.20 3.27
N VAL A 49 15.14 -27.11 4.04
CA VAL A 49 16.16 -26.98 5.09
C VAL A 49 15.95 -28.02 6.20
N SER A 50 14.72 -28.23 6.64
CA SER A 50 14.42 -29.21 7.69
C SER A 50 14.79 -30.63 7.24
N ARG A 51 14.50 -30.98 5.99
CA ARG A 51 14.88 -32.27 5.41
C ARG A 51 16.39 -32.43 5.23
N SER A 52 17.12 -31.37 4.92
CA SER A 52 18.59 -31.45 4.80
C SER A 52 19.23 -31.62 6.18
N VAL A 53 18.81 -30.84 7.17
CA VAL A 53 19.30 -30.90 8.57
C VAL A 53 18.96 -32.23 9.23
N TRP A 54 17.72 -32.71 9.11
CA TRP A 54 17.32 -33.96 9.76
C TRP A 54 17.95 -35.20 9.12
N ARG A 55 18.37 -35.11 7.84
CA ARG A 55 19.16 -36.15 7.17
C ARG A 55 20.62 -36.16 7.61
N SER A 56 21.20 -35.03 8.04
CA SER A 56 22.58 -34.99 8.54
C SER A 56 22.75 -35.63 9.92
N ASP A 57 21.70 -35.67 10.74
CA ASP A 57 21.77 -36.23 12.11
C ASP A 57 21.76 -37.77 12.16
N PHE A 58 21.35 -38.45 11.08
CA PHE A 58 21.38 -39.92 10.96
C PHE A 58 22.71 -40.46 10.41
N ARG A 59 23.83 -40.11 11.06
CA ARG A 59 25.10 -40.82 10.85
C ARG A 59 25.61 -41.40 12.17
N PRO A 60 25.53 -42.72 12.42
CA PRO A 60 26.45 -43.33 13.36
C PRO A 60 27.86 -43.10 12.80
N THR A 61 28.68 -42.39 13.56
CA THR A 61 30.10 -42.23 13.32
C THR A 61 30.74 -43.62 13.26
N MET A 62 30.86 -44.20 12.07
CA MET A 62 31.68 -45.40 11.89
C MET A 62 33.13 -44.97 12.05
N PHE A 63 33.60 -45.07 13.28
CA PHE A 63 35.01 -45.03 13.65
C PHE A 63 35.70 -46.16 12.88
N VAL A 64 36.45 -45.82 11.84
CA VAL A 64 37.24 -46.78 11.07
C VAL A 64 38.41 -47.20 11.93
N ARG A 65 38.19 -48.20 12.78
CA ARG A 65 39.25 -48.93 13.49
C ARG A 65 39.62 -50.14 12.63
N ASP A 66 40.87 -50.12 12.17
CA ASP A 66 41.59 -51.14 11.40
C ASP A 66 41.16 -51.39 9.94
N LEU A 67 41.97 -50.83 9.04
CA LEU A 67 41.82 -50.86 7.57
C LEU A 67 42.64 -51.96 6.89
N ASN A 68 43.13 -52.98 7.61
CA ASN A 68 44.17 -53.87 7.05
C ASN A 68 43.75 -55.33 6.78
N SER A 69 42.54 -55.78 7.09
CA SER A 69 42.18 -57.20 6.86
C SER A 69 40.88 -57.49 6.10
N ASP A 70 40.03 -56.49 5.82
CA ASP A 70 38.67 -56.75 5.31
C ASP A 70 38.26 -55.88 4.12
N ALA A 71 39.21 -55.49 3.27
CA ALA A 71 38.92 -54.68 2.08
C ALA A 71 37.84 -55.32 1.17
N ASN A 72 37.87 -56.65 0.98
CA ASN A 72 36.87 -57.34 0.16
C ASN A 72 35.51 -57.51 0.84
N ARG A 73 35.43 -57.54 2.17
CA ARG A 73 34.16 -57.59 2.92
C ARG A 73 33.48 -56.23 3.01
N LEU A 74 34.26 -55.17 3.20
CA LEU A 74 33.76 -53.79 3.25
C LEU A 74 33.23 -53.30 1.89
N ILE A 75 33.82 -53.75 0.78
CA ILE A 75 33.31 -53.47 -0.57
C ILE A 75 31.93 -54.12 -0.79
N GLN A 76 31.72 -55.36 -0.36
CA GLN A 76 30.40 -56.00 -0.47
C GLN A 76 29.31 -55.36 0.41
N ILE A 77 29.67 -54.95 1.63
CA ILE A 77 28.73 -54.28 2.54
C ILE A 77 28.40 -52.87 2.02
N GLY A 78 29.38 -52.14 1.46
CA GLY A 78 29.17 -50.81 0.88
C GLY A 78 28.39 -50.78 -0.44
N ILE A 79 28.47 -51.84 -1.25
CA ILE A 79 27.70 -51.96 -2.49
C ILE A 79 26.23 -52.32 -2.22
N SER A 80 25.95 -53.07 -1.14
CA SER A 80 24.58 -53.43 -0.74
C SER A 80 23.91 -52.36 0.14
N ALA A 81 24.67 -51.65 0.96
CA ALA A 81 24.21 -50.48 1.71
C ALA A 81 24.57 -49.19 0.94
N GLY A 82 23.83 -48.92 -0.15
CA GLY A 82 24.01 -47.80 -1.07
C GLY A 82 24.90 -46.65 -0.59
N PHE A 83 26.20 -46.77 -0.85
CA PHE A 83 27.20 -45.76 -0.51
C PHE A 83 26.90 -44.48 -1.31
N ARG A 84 26.23 -43.52 -0.67
CA ARG A 84 26.11 -42.14 -1.18
C ARG A 84 27.25 -41.33 -0.58
N PRO A 85 28.09 -40.66 -1.39
CA PRO A 85 29.22 -39.89 -0.88
C PRO A 85 28.74 -38.85 0.14
N PRO A 86 29.58 -38.46 1.12
CA PRO A 86 29.29 -37.32 1.98
C PRO A 86 28.99 -36.12 1.08
N ARG A 87 27.76 -35.61 1.16
CA ARG A 87 27.37 -34.37 0.50
C ARG A 87 27.48 -33.29 1.55
N ASP A 88 28.32 -32.29 1.29
CA ASP A 88 28.50 -31.16 2.18
C ASP A 88 27.16 -30.42 2.31
N LEU A 89 26.71 -30.22 3.56
CA LEU A 89 25.43 -29.61 3.92
C LEU A 89 25.22 -28.26 3.21
N ASP A 90 26.31 -27.55 2.97
CA ASP A 90 26.34 -26.26 2.29
C ASP A 90 25.86 -26.36 0.83
N VAL A 91 26.22 -27.42 0.10
CA VAL A 91 25.90 -27.55 -1.33
C VAL A 91 24.40 -27.84 -1.55
N GLU A 92 23.72 -28.44 -0.58
CA GLU A 92 22.29 -28.78 -0.67
C GLU A 92 21.38 -27.59 -0.28
N ILE A 93 21.81 -26.79 0.71
CA ILE A 93 21.11 -25.57 1.15
C ILE A 93 21.32 -24.41 0.17
N PHE A 94 22.55 -24.23 -0.33
CA PHE A 94 22.89 -23.18 -1.30
C PHE A 94 22.68 -23.61 -2.75
N SER A 95 21.92 -24.68 -2.98
CA SER A 95 21.56 -25.08 -4.33
C SER A 95 20.70 -23.99 -5.01
N PRO A 96 20.83 -23.79 -6.34
CA PRO A 96 20.12 -22.71 -7.03
C PRO A 96 18.58 -22.77 -6.91
N SER A 97 18.01 -23.96 -6.74
CA SER A 97 16.55 -24.17 -6.68
C SER A 97 15.86 -23.59 -5.44
N PRO A 98 16.25 -23.91 -4.18
CA PRO A 98 15.64 -23.32 -2.98
C PRO A 98 15.95 -21.82 -2.87
N LEU A 99 17.13 -21.37 -3.32
CA LEU A 99 17.48 -19.95 -3.33
C LEU A 99 16.57 -19.14 -4.25
N PHE A 100 16.26 -19.65 -5.44
CA PHE A 100 15.32 -19.00 -6.36
C PHE A 100 13.91 -18.89 -5.76
N GLN A 101 13.45 -19.91 -5.05
CA GLN A 101 12.15 -19.91 -4.35
C GLN A 101 12.12 -18.87 -3.23
N LEU A 102 13.20 -18.76 -2.44
CA LEU A 102 13.32 -17.77 -1.38
C LEU A 102 13.32 -16.35 -1.95
N ILE A 103 14.12 -16.09 -2.99
CA ILE A 103 14.18 -14.79 -3.66
C ILE A 103 12.81 -14.42 -4.23
N GLY A 104 12.12 -15.37 -4.89
CA GLY A 104 10.77 -15.18 -5.41
C GLY A 104 9.76 -14.83 -4.31
N GLY A 105 9.85 -15.49 -3.15
CA GLY A 105 9.01 -15.20 -1.99
C GLY A 105 9.23 -13.81 -1.41
N ILE A 106 10.49 -13.34 -1.34
CA ILE A 106 10.83 -11.98 -0.88
C ILE A 106 10.29 -10.93 -1.85
N VAL A 107 10.49 -11.14 -3.15
CA VAL A 107 10.00 -10.20 -4.19
C VAL A 107 8.48 -10.08 -4.14
N ALA A 108 7.77 -11.21 -4.02
CA ALA A 108 6.32 -11.22 -3.89
C ALA A 108 5.84 -10.51 -2.61
N PHE A 109 6.56 -10.66 -1.49
CA PHE A 109 6.25 -9.95 -0.26
C PHE A 109 6.41 -8.43 -0.39
N ALA A 110 7.53 -7.99 -0.97
CA ALA A 110 7.79 -6.58 -1.22
C ALA A 110 6.72 -5.96 -2.16
N ALA A 111 6.30 -6.70 -3.19
CA ALA A 111 5.20 -6.29 -4.05
C ALA A 111 3.87 -6.16 -3.27
N GLY A 112 3.57 -7.11 -2.38
CA GLY A 112 2.41 -7.01 -1.49
C GLY A 112 2.42 -5.77 -0.60
N LEU A 113 3.57 -5.44 0.00
CA LEU A 113 3.73 -4.26 0.86
C LEU A 113 3.57 -2.94 0.09
N THR A 114 4.09 -2.86 -1.14
CA THR A 114 3.95 -1.65 -1.96
C THR A 114 2.49 -1.39 -2.36
N ILE A 115 1.76 -2.44 -2.77
CA ILE A 115 0.33 -2.37 -3.07
C ILE A 115 -0.47 -1.95 -1.83
N TRP A 116 -0.14 -2.52 -0.66
CA TRP A 116 -0.81 -2.17 0.59
C TRP A 116 -0.65 -0.68 0.93
N LYS A 117 0.58 -0.16 0.84
CA LYS A 117 0.87 1.25 1.15
C LYS A 117 0.08 2.21 0.24
N ILE A 118 0.11 1.97 -1.07
CA ILE A 118 -0.60 2.79 -2.07
C ILE A 118 -2.12 2.74 -1.85
N THR A 119 -2.66 1.56 -1.55
CA THR A 119 -4.11 1.39 -1.35
C THR A 119 -4.59 2.12 -0.10
N ARG A 120 -3.82 2.01 1.01
CA ARG A 120 -4.14 2.67 2.28
C ARG A 120 -4.08 4.19 2.18
N GLU A 121 -3.11 4.74 1.45
CA GLU A 121 -3.00 6.18 1.21
C GLU A 121 -4.22 6.73 0.46
N LYS A 122 -4.72 5.99 -0.54
CA LYS A 122 -5.93 6.37 -1.30
C LYS A 122 -7.19 6.33 -0.44
N GLU A 123 -7.34 5.32 0.41
CA GLU A 123 -8.49 5.21 1.32
C GLU A 123 -8.50 6.34 2.36
N ILE A 124 -7.36 6.63 2.99
CA ILE A 124 -7.26 7.70 3.99
C ILE A 124 -7.56 9.06 3.36
N LYS A 125 -7.02 9.33 2.16
CA LYS A 125 -7.31 10.56 1.42
C LYS A 125 -8.80 10.72 1.15
N LYS A 126 -9.47 9.67 0.66
CA LYS A 126 -10.90 9.70 0.37
C LYS A 126 -11.75 9.91 1.61
N ILE A 127 -11.43 9.23 2.71
CA ILE A 127 -12.12 9.42 4.00
C ILE A 127 -11.95 10.85 4.49
N ARG A 128 -10.75 11.43 4.34
CA ARG A 128 -10.47 12.82 4.71
C ARG A 128 -11.26 13.81 3.85
N GLU A 129 -11.36 13.57 2.55
CA GLU A 129 -12.17 14.39 1.65
C GLU A 129 -13.66 14.34 2.03
N GLU A 130 -14.20 13.14 2.23
CA GLU A 130 -15.61 12.92 2.62
C GLU A 130 -15.92 13.52 4.00
N THR A 131 -15.01 13.36 4.96
CA THR A 131 -15.16 13.98 6.30
C THR A 131 -15.05 15.49 6.22
N THR A 132 -14.17 16.02 5.38
CA THR A 132 -14.04 17.47 5.17
C THR A 132 -15.33 18.02 4.57
N ASP A 133 -15.85 17.40 3.51
CA ASP A 133 -17.12 17.81 2.88
C ASP A 133 -18.31 17.76 3.84
N ASN A 134 -18.37 16.76 4.73
CA ASN A 134 -19.43 16.65 5.74
C ASN A 134 -19.29 17.63 6.92
N LEU A 135 -18.08 18.09 7.21
CA LEU A 135 -17.80 19.02 8.33
C LEU A 135 -17.83 20.49 7.90
N LEU A 136 -17.99 20.76 6.61
CA LEU A 136 -18.03 22.10 6.04
C LEU A 136 -19.45 22.69 6.12
N LEU A 137 -19.56 23.91 6.62
CA LEU A 137 -20.81 24.67 6.55
C LEU A 137 -21.14 25.05 5.10
N PRO A 138 -22.41 25.33 4.76
CA PRO A 138 -22.82 25.69 3.40
C PRO A 138 -22.01 26.86 2.80
N ASP A 139 -21.69 27.87 3.60
CA ASP A 139 -20.84 28.99 3.19
C ASP A 139 -19.39 28.56 2.87
N GLU A 140 -18.85 27.62 3.63
CA GLU A 140 -17.49 27.09 3.43
C GLU A 140 -17.43 26.24 2.15
N ARG A 141 -18.47 25.44 1.90
CA ARG A 141 -18.62 24.63 0.69
C ARG A 141 -18.67 25.49 -0.57
N SER A 142 -19.44 26.58 -0.55
CA SER A 142 -19.53 27.53 -1.67
C SER A 142 -18.16 28.13 -2.01
N VAL A 143 -17.40 28.56 -1.01
CA VAL A 143 -16.04 29.11 -1.19
C VAL A 143 -15.08 28.08 -1.80
N ILE A 144 -15.10 26.83 -1.33
CA ILE A 144 -14.24 25.77 -1.86
C ILE A 144 -14.63 25.42 -3.30
N GLN A 145 -15.92 25.35 -3.62
CA GLN A 145 -16.41 25.06 -4.97
C GLN A 145 -15.97 26.15 -5.96
N THR A 146 -16.10 27.43 -5.59
CA THR A 146 -15.63 28.55 -6.40
C THR A 146 -14.11 28.50 -6.60
N LEU A 147 -13.34 28.14 -5.56
CA LEU A 147 -11.89 27.96 -5.68
C LEU A 147 -11.50 26.78 -6.59
N LYS A 148 -12.22 25.66 -6.54
CA LYS A 148 -12.03 24.52 -7.45
C LYS A 148 -12.30 24.95 -8.90
N GLN A 149 -13.33 25.76 -9.14
CA GLN A 149 -13.67 26.28 -10.48
C GLN A 149 -12.66 27.32 -11.00
N SER A 150 -12.02 28.09 -10.12
CA SER A 150 -11.07 29.14 -10.51
C SER A 150 -9.62 28.66 -10.64
N GLY A 151 -9.37 27.34 -10.62
CA GLY A 151 -8.03 26.77 -10.74
C GLY A 151 -7.24 26.73 -9.43
N PHE A 152 -7.91 26.51 -8.29
CA PHE A 152 -7.34 26.37 -6.93
C PHE A 152 -6.74 27.65 -6.33
N GLU A 153 -6.80 28.76 -7.05
CA GLU A 153 -6.35 30.07 -6.57
C GLU A 153 -7.38 31.16 -6.89
N SER A 154 -7.55 32.10 -5.95
CA SER A 154 -8.34 33.31 -6.19
C SER A 154 -7.96 34.41 -5.19
N THR A 155 -8.49 35.62 -5.37
CA THR A 155 -8.32 36.73 -4.41
C THR A 155 -9.57 36.87 -3.55
N GLN A 156 -9.42 37.37 -2.31
CA GLN A 156 -10.56 37.62 -1.42
C GLN A 156 -11.64 38.49 -2.07
N SER A 157 -11.23 39.51 -2.83
CA SER A 157 -12.15 40.42 -3.51
C SER A 157 -12.93 39.73 -4.63
N ARG A 158 -12.31 38.79 -5.35
CA ARG A 158 -12.94 38.02 -6.43
C ARG A 158 -13.86 36.95 -5.87
N LEU A 159 -13.42 36.24 -4.82
CA LEU A 159 -14.24 35.28 -4.09
C LEU A 159 -15.55 35.87 -3.56
N ALA A 160 -15.53 37.10 -3.03
CA ALA A 160 -16.74 37.78 -2.59
C ALA A 160 -17.73 38.04 -3.74
N LYS A 161 -17.23 38.33 -4.96
CA LYS A 161 -18.08 38.52 -6.14
C LYS A 161 -18.64 37.20 -6.66
N ASP A 162 -17.78 36.18 -6.74
CA ASP A 162 -18.11 34.92 -7.38
C ASP A 162 -19.03 34.03 -6.49
N THR A 163 -18.92 34.12 -5.17
CA THR A 163 -19.77 33.37 -4.22
C THR A 163 -21.05 34.10 -3.83
N GLY A 164 -21.17 35.41 -4.11
CA GLY A 164 -22.28 36.25 -3.65
C GLY A 164 -22.28 36.55 -2.15
N LEU A 165 -21.23 36.17 -1.41
CA LEU A 165 -21.10 36.41 0.02
C LEU A 165 -20.58 37.84 0.32
N SER A 166 -20.99 38.39 1.48
CA SER A 166 -20.44 39.69 1.92
C SER A 166 -18.94 39.60 2.25
N LYS A 167 -18.23 40.72 2.15
CA LYS A 167 -16.79 40.80 2.50
C LYS A 167 -16.49 40.27 3.92
N VAL A 168 -17.40 40.53 4.87
CA VAL A 168 -17.27 40.07 6.26
C VAL A 168 -17.46 38.56 6.37
N GLN A 169 -18.46 37.99 5.68
CA GLN A 169 -18.67 36.54 5.61
C GLN A 169 -17.45 35.85 5.01
N ILE A 170 -16.96 36.33 3.85
CA ILE A 170 -15.74 35.80 3.23
C ILE A 170 -14.55 35.83 4.20
N HIS A 171 -14.31 36.95 4.89
CA HIS A 171 -13.21 37.03 5.83
C HIS A 171 -13.32 35.98 6.96
N ARG A 172 -14.53 35.79 7.52
CA ARG A 172 -14.77 34.79 8.57
C ARG A 172 -14.60 33.36 8.04
N THR A 173 -15.19 33.06 6.88
CA THR A 173 -15.12 31.74 6.24
C THR A 173 -13.70 31.38 5.86
N VAL A 174 -12.95 32.31 5.26
CA VAL A 174 -11.54 32.11 4.90
C VAL A 174 -10.67 31.91 6.13
N ASN A 175 -10.89 32.67 7.21
CA ASN A 175 -10.12 32.47 8.45
C ASN A 175 -10.44 31.13 9.12
N LYS A 176 -11.71 30.68 9.11
CA LYS A 176 -12.10 29.35 9.60
C LYS A 176 -11.45 28.23 8.78
N LEU A 177 -11.49 28.34 7.45
CA LEU A 177 -10.89 27.37 6.55
C LEU A 177 -9.36 27.35 6.63
N ALA A 178 -8.73 28.51 6.84
CA ALA A 178 -7.30 28.61 7.09
C ALA A 178 -6.92 28.00 8.45
N ALA A 179 -7.72 28.23 9.50
CA ALA A 179 -7.52 27.62 10.82
C ALA A 179 -7.68 26.09 10.79
N LYS A 180 -8.58 25.57 9.93
CA LYS A 180 -8.72 24.13 9.65
C LYS A 180 -7.58 23.57 8.79
N GLY A 181 -6.65 24.40 8.32
CA GLY A 181 -5.53 24.00 7.46
C GLY A 181 -5.92 23.67 6.02
N VAL A 182 -7.13 24.04 5.58
CA VAL A 182 -7.69 23.73 4.26
C VAL A 182 -7.23 24.74 3.20
N LEU A 183 -7.01 25.99 3.62
CA LEU A 183 -6.60 27.11 2.77
C LEU A 183 -5.31 27.76 3.28
N GLU A 184 -4.56 28.36 2.37
CA GLU A 184 -3.49 29.30 2.70
C GLU A 184 -3.84 30.72 2.26
N LYS A 185 -3.43 31.68 3.08
CA LYS A 185 -3.59 33.10 2.83
C LYS A 185 -2.24 33.73 2.61
N HIS A 186 -2.05 34.30 1.43
CA HIS A 186 -0.85 35.03 1.03
C HIS A 186 -1.19 36.49 0.79
N LYS A 187 -0.34 37.42 1.26
CA LYS A 187 -0.56 38.86 1.06
C LYS A 187 -0.30 39.20 -0.42
N TYR A 188 -1.23 39.87 -1.10
CA TYR A 188 -1.12 40.20 -2.51
C TYR A 188 -1.60 41.64 -2.78
N GLY A 189 -0.68 42.60 -2.58
CA GLY A 189 -0.99 44.03 -2.69
C GLY A 189 -2.01 44.48 -1.64
N LEU A 190 -3.12 45.07 -2.12
CA LEU A 190 -4.24 45.57 -1.30
C LEU A 190 -5.23 44.47 -0.88
N THR A 191 -5.11 43.26 -1.42
CA THR A 191 -5.98 42.12 -1.09
C THR A 191 -5.15 40.91 -0.68
N ASN A 192 -5.80 39.86 -0.21
CA ASN A 192 -5.13 38.60 0.08
C ASN A 192 -5.45 37.61 -1.03
N LYS A 193 -4.42 36.91 -1.51
CA LYS A 193 -4.54 35.74 -2.37
C LYS A 193 -4.83 34.54 -1.49
N ILE A 194 -5.81 33.74 -1.89
CA ILE A 194 -6.23 32.51 -1.23
C ILE A 194 -5.89 31.37 -2.15
N ILE A 195 -5.17 30.40 -1.60
CA ILE A 195 -4.75 29.20 -2.32
C ILE A 195 -5.35 27.99 -1.59
N LEU A 196 -6.03 27.14 -2.33
CA LEU A 196 -6.58 25.88 -1.81
C LEU A 196 -5.45 24.87 -1.71
N LYS A 197 -5.23 24.29 -0.52
CA LYS A 197 -4.22 23.23 -0.36
C LYS A 197 -4.68 22.00 -1.12
N LYS A 198 -3.94 21.63 -2.16
CA LYS A 198 -4.20 20.42 -2.94
C LYS A 198 -4.14 19.16 -2.08
N GLU A 199 -3.29 19.13 -1.07
CA GLU A 199 -3.13 17.99 -0.15
C GLU A 199 -4.42 17.53 0.57
N VAL A 200 -5.44 18.40 0.64
CA VAL A 200 -6.71 18.08 1.30
C VAL A 200 -7.76 17.53 0.31
N PHE A 201 -7.62 17.77 -1.01
CA PHE A 201 -8.65 17.47 -2.01
C PHE A 201 -8.14 16.85 -3.33
N GLU A 202 -6.85 16.65 -3.49
CA GLU A 202 -6.20 15.95 -4.60
C GLU A 202 -5.52 14.74 -4.04
#